data_AF-A0AAD5QEE2-F1
#
_entry.id   AF-A0AAD5QEE2-F1
#
_cell.length_a   1.000
_cell.length_b   1.000
_cell.length_c   1.000
_cell.angle_alpha   90.00
_cell.angle_beta   90.00
_cell.angle_gamma   90.00
#
_symmetry.space_group_name_H-M   'P 1'
#
loop_
_entity.id
_entity.type
_entity.pdbx_description
1 polymer ?
#
loop_
_entity_poly.entity_id
_entity_poly.type
_entity_poly.pdbx_seq_one_letter_code
_entity_poly.pdbx_strand_id
1 'polypeptide(L)'
;MPRLVDSRSWDLLREVPDEHFRLVKEVLSLRQKITLARETCHFLRRCIKHHVIPPFIRRRRVLDELRIHPEDRPRLEEMEMRLLRTALRHKNSTMHTFMRRCDMLEADCSRCLEPSVWQRIMDGSSFICSSLGIDTKETLDRKFAEMFNELRALRRPISPFRRPVSPTRWPTSPSRRPAPPSRRPASPLRRPVSPARRPITPECEPLYY
;
A
#
# COMPACT_ATOMS: atom_id res chain seq x y z
N MET A 1 -10.72 -28.16 21.98
CA MET A 1 -9.29 -28.32 22.34
C MET A 1 -8.44 -27.29 21.63
N PRO A 2 -7.36 -26.78 22.24
CA PRO A 2 -6.37 -25.94 21.55
C PRO A 2 -5.70 -26.73 20.41
N ARG A 3 -5.65 -26.13 19.22
CA ARG A 3 -4.89 -26.65 18.08
C ARG A 3 -3.58 -25.87 17.97
N LEU A 4 -2.47 -26.61 17.90
CA LEU A 4 -1.19 -26.05 17.49
C LEU A 4 -1.19 -25.96 15.96
N VAL A 5 -0.69 -24.85 15.42
CA VAL A 5 -0.57 -24.59 13.98
C VAL A 5 0.72 -25.18 13.44
N ASP A 6 1.81 -25.07 14.20
CA ASP A 6 3.11 -25.65 13.88
C ASP A 6 3.35 -26.93 14.67
N SER A 7 3.75 -28.01 13.98
CA SER A 7 4.03 -29.31 14.58
C SER A 7 5.27 -29.33 15.48
N ARG A 8 6.25 -28.45 15.25
CA ARG A 8 7.45 -28.31 16.11
C ARG A 8 7.10 -27.89 17.54
N SER A 9 5.89 -27.38 17.77
CA SER A 9 5.43 -27.05 19.13
C SER A 9 5.04 -28.26 19.98
N TRP A 10 4.92 -29.45 19.38
CA TRP A 10 4.77 -30.69 20.15
C TRP A 10 6.10 -31.12 20.79
N ASP A 11 7.25 -30.80 20.18
CA ASP A 11 8.58 -31.09 20.74
C ASP A 11 8.80 -30.39 22.08
N LEU A 12 8.26 -29.17 22.24
CA LEU A 12 8.32 -28.39 23.49
C LEU A 12 7.52 -29.02 24.64
N LEU A 13 6.53 -29.87 24.33
CA LEU A 13 5.65 -30.48 25.31
C LEU A 13 6.20 -31.80 25.90
N ARG A 14 7.33 -32.33 25.38
CA ARG A 14 7.85 -33.66 25.77
C ARG A 14 8.29 -33.79 27.23
N GLU A 15 8.72 -32.69 27.85
CA GLU A 15 9.18 -32.64 29.25
C GLU A 15 8.17 -31.92 30.16
N VAL A 16 6.96 -31.65 29.67
CA VAL A 16 5.91 -31.00 30.48
C VAL A 16 5.15 -32.07 31.27
N PRO A 17 5.04 -31.95 32.61
CA PRO A 17 4.22 -32.87 33.41
C PRO A 17 2.76 -32.92 32.93
N ASP A 18 2.14 -34.10 32.95
CA ASP A 18 0.79 -34.34 32.40
C ASP A 18 -0.28 -33.40 32.99
N GLU A 19 -0.15 -33.08 34.28
CA GLU A 19 -0.97 -32.10 35.01
C GLU A 19 -0.95 -30.70 34.38
N HIS A 20 0.20 -30.27 33.85
CA HIS A 20 0.40 -28.95 33.24
C HIS A 20 0.31 -28.97 31.71
N PHE A 21 0.29 -30.15 31.08
CA PHE A 21 0.28 -30.32 29.62
C PHE A 21 -0.81 -29.51 28.92
N ARG A 22 -2.05 -29.53 29.45
CA ARG A 22 -3.18 -28.78 28.87
C ARG A 22 -2.98 -27.27 28.92
N LEU A 23 -2.41 -26.76 30.03
CA LEU A 23 -2.15 -25.35 30.25
C LEU A 23 -1.09 -24.83 29.26
N VAL A 24 0.08 -25.50 29.21
CA VAL A 24 1.17 -25.13 28.31
C VAL A 24 0.74 -25.20 26.85
N LYS A 25 0.02 -26.27 26.45
CA LYS A 25 -0.50 -26.42 25.09
C LYS A 25 -1.48 -25.31 24.71
N GLU A 26 -2.26 -24.78 25.66
CA GLU A 26 -3.14 -23.64 25.40
C GLU A 26 -2.34 -22.35 25.20
N VAL A 27 -1.33 -22.08 26.04
CA VAL A 27 -0.41 -20.93 25.85
C VAL A 27 0.26 -20.98 24.48
N LEU A 28 0.87 -22.10 24.11
CA LEU A 28 1.54 -22.26 22.82
C LEU A 28 0.56 -22.03 21.64
N SER A 29 -0.68 -22.50 21.76
CA SER A 29 -1.75 -22.24 20.78
C SER A 29 -2.13 -20.75 20.71
N LEU A 30 -2.14 -20.03 21.84
CA LEU A 30 -2.45 -18.60 21.90
C LEU A 30 -1.32 -17.75 21.32
N ARG A 31 -0.05 -18.00 21.68
CA ARG A 31 1.13 -17.30 21.12
C ARG A 31 1.12 -17.34 19.59
N GLN A 32 0.92 -18.52 19.00
CA GLN A 32 0.80 -18.69 17.55
C GLN A 32 -0.39 -17.92 16.95
N LYS A 33 -1.58 -17.99 17.56
CA LYS A 33 -2.76 -17.24 17.11
C LYS A 33 -2.55 -15.73 17.16
N ILE A 34 -1.84 -15.22 18.16
CA ILE A 34 -1.49 -13.80 18.30
C ILE A 34 -0.57 -13.38 17.15
N THR A 35 0.49 -14.14 16.86
CA THR A 35 1.39 -13.90 15.71
C THR A 35 0.60 -13.83 14.40
N LEU A 36 -0.19 -14.87 14.09
CA LEU A 36 -1.01 -14.89 12.87
C LEU A 36 -2.02 -13.73 12.81
N ALA A 37 -2.57 -13.32 13.96
CA ALA A 37 -3.47 -12.18 14.05
C ALA A 37 -2.75 -10.85 13.82
N ARG A 38 -1.52 -10.67 14.32
CA ARG A 38 -0.67 -9.49 14.07
C ARG A 38 -0.42 -9.33 12.58
N GLU A 39 0.07 -10.36 11.90
CA GLU A 39 0.33 -10.31 10.45
C GLU A 39 -0.95 -10.06 9.65
N THR A 40 -2.06 -10.69 10.03
CA THR A 40 -3.38 -10.39 9.44
C THR A 40 -3.75 -8.90 9.60
N CYS A 41 -3.55 -8.33 10.80
CA CYS A 41 -3.83 -6.92 11.06
C CYS A 41 -2.91 -5.98 10.28
N HIS A 42 -1.62 -6.31 10.11
CA HIS A 42 -0.69 -5.56 9.26
C HIS A 42 -1.14 -5.57 7.80
N PHE A 43 -1.47 -6.74 7.26
CA PHE A 43 -2.03 -6.89 5.91
C PHE A 43 -3.32 -6.08 5.71
N LEU A 44 -4.28 -6.15 6.64
CA LEU A 44 -5.53 -5.38 6.55
C LEU A 44 -5.29 -3.86 6.62
N ARG A 45 -4.36 -3.39 7.47
CA ARG A 45 -3.94 -1.97 7.52
C ARG A 45 -3.30 -1.53 6.20
N ARG A 46 -2.45 -2.37 5.59
CA ARG A 46 -1.84 -2.14 4.28
C ARG A 46 -2.90 -2.05 3.18
N CYS A 47 -3.89 -2.95 3.20
CA CYS A 47 -5.04 -2.92 2.29
C CYS A 47 -5.83 -1.60 2.38
N ILE A 48 -6.15 -1.14 3.60
CA ILE A 48 -6.83 0.15 3.82
C ILE A 48 -5.99 1.31 3.30
N LYS A 49 -4.69 1.37 3.64
CA LYS A 49 -3.78 2.46 3.24
C LYS A 49 -3.68 2.62 1.73
N HIS A 50 -3.71 1.51 0.98
CA HIS A 50 -3.55 1.50 -0.47
C HIS A 50 -4.88 1.37 -1.23
N HIS A 51 -6.02 1.44 -0.54
CA HIS A 51 -7.37 1.25 -1.10
C HIS A 51 -7.52 -0.07 -1.90
N VAL A 52 -6.89 -1.14 -1.41
CA VAL A 52 -7.01 -2.50 -1.95
C VAL A 52 -8.11 -3.22 -1.17
N ILE A 53 -9.14 -3.74 -1.86
CA ILE A 53 -10.17 -4.59 -1.26
C ILE A 53 -9.80 -6.06 -1.47
N PRO A 54 -9.52 -6.84 -0.41
CA PRO A 54 -9.28 -8.27 -0.54
C PRO A 54 -10.52 -9.04 -1.06
N PRO A 55 -10.34 -10.15 -1.81
CA PRO A 55 -11.44 -10.87 -2.44
C PRO A 55 -12.43 -11.52 -1.46
N PHE A 56 -12.03 -11.75 -0.20
CA PHE A 56 -12.93 -12.24 0.86
C PHE A 56 -13.83 -11.14 1.47
N ILE A 57 -13.52 -9.87 1.20
CA ILE A 57 -14.37 -8.72 1.58
C ILE A 57 -15.23 -8.30 0.39
N ARG A 58 -14.69 -8.42 -0.82
CA ARG A 58 -15.41 -8.21 -2.08
C ARG A 58 -16.61 -9.16 -2.17
N ARG A 59 -17.82 -8.64 -2.00
CA ARG A 59 -19.04 -9.45 -1.87
C ARG A 59 -19.52 -9.95 -3.24
N ARG A 60 -18.87 -10.99 -3.77
CA ARG A 60 -19.18 -11.57 -5.09
C ARG A 60 -20.68 -11.86 -5.33
N ARG A 61 -21.43 -12.24 -4.29
CA ARG A 61 -22.88 -12.55 -4.38
C ARG A 61 -23.82 -11.34 -4.46
N VAL A 62 -23.39 -10.12 -4.13
CA VAL A 62 -24.26 -8.93 -4.21
C VAL A 62 -24.13 -8.21 -5.56
N LEU A 63 -23.04 -8.46 -6.29
CA LEU A 63 -22.76 -7.86 -7.60
C LEU A 63 -23.45 -8.56 -8.78
N ASP A 64 -23.67 -9.88 -8.72
CA ASP A 64 -24.23 -10.64 -9.84
C ASP A 64 -25.78 -10.61 -9.86
N GLU A 65 -26.44 -10.48 -8.70
CA GLU A 65 -27.91 -10.45 -8.59
C GLU A 65 -28.50 -9.03 -8.74
N LEU A 66 -27.73 -7.98 -8.44
CA LEU A 66 -28.14 -6.59 -8.65
C LEU A 66 -27.43 -6.06 -9.89
N ARG A 67 -28.20 -5.57 -10.87
CA ARG A 67 -27.66 -4.89 -12.06
C ARG A 67 -27.08 -3.51 -11.68
N ILE A 68 -25.92 -3.50 -11.04
CA ILE A 68 -25.29 -2.29 -10.49
C ILE A 68 -25.00 -1.28 -11.61
N HIS A 69 -25.74 -0.17 -11.62
CA HIS A 69 -25.49 0.96 -12.52
C HIS A 69 -24.08 1.52 -12.27
N PRO A 70 -23.42 2.12 -13.28
CA PRO A 70 -22.08 2.71 -13.10
C PRO A 70 -21.99 3.70 -11.93
N GLU A 71 -23.07 4.42 -11.63
CA GLU A 71 -23.23 5.34 -10.50
C GLU A 71 -23.12 4.70 -9.10
N ASP A 72 -23.46 3.42 -8.96
CA ASP A 72 -23.47 2.73 -7.66
C ASP A 72 -22.11 2.09 -7.31
N ARG A 73 -21.17 2.04 -8.27
CA ARG A 73 -19.80 1.56 -8.05
C ARG A 73 -19.04 2.32 -6.93
N PRO A 74 -18.99 3.66 -6.88
CA PRO A 74 -18.32 4.37 -5.79
C PRO A 74 -18.94 4.08 -4.41
N ARG A 75 -20.28 3.95 -4.32
CA ARG A 75 -20.99 3.58 -3.09
C ARG A 75 -20.62 2.17 -2.62
N LEU A 76 -20.51 1.24 -3.56
CA LEU A 76 -20.05 -0.12 -3.29
C LEU A 76 -18.60 -0.15 -2.78
N GLU A 77 -17.67 0.54 -3.43
CA GLU A 77 -16.28 0.64 -2.97
C GLU A 77 -16.17 1.25 -1.56
N GLU A 78 -16.98 2.27 -1.26
CA GLU A 78 -17.05 2.85 0.09
C GLU A 78 -17.58 1.82 1.11
N MET A 79 -18.64 1.07 0.77
CA MET A 79 -19.18 0.02 1.64
C MET A 79 -18.16 -1.10 1.87
N GLU A 80 -17.47 -1.57 0.84
CA GLU A 80 -16.38 -2.56 0.95
C GLU A 80 -15.24 -2.06 1.84
N MET A 81 -14.87 -0.77 1.74
CA MET A 81 -13.88 -0.15 2.61
C MET A 81 -14.36 -0.01 4.07
N ARG A 82 -15.65 0.27 4.29
CA ARG A 82 -16.26 0.28 5.64
C ARG A 82 -16.30 -1.13 6.25
N LEU A 83 -16.55 -2.16 5.45
CA LEU A 83 -16.44 -3.57 5.87
C LEU A 83 -14.99 -3.94 6.22
N LEU A 84 -14.01 -3.56 5.39
CA LEU A 84 -12.58 -3.79 5.64
C LEU A 84 -12.09 -3.13 6.94
N ARG A 85 -12.48 -1.88 7.21
CA ARG A 85 -12.20 -1.20 8.50
C ARG A 85 -12.85 -1.92 9.68
N THR A 86 -14.04 -2.47 9.50
CA THR A 86 -14.77 -3.21 10.55
C THR A 86 -14.12 -4.57 10.82
N ALA A 87 -13.69 -5.29 9.78
CA ALA A 87 -12.94 -6.53 9.91
C ALA A 87 -11.61 -6.32 10.66
N LEU A 88 -10.86 -5.24 10.35
CA LEU A 88 -9.65 -4.88 11.09
C LEU A 88 -9.95 -4.59 12.56
N ARG A 89 -11.00 -3.81 12.88
CA ARG A 89 -11.40 -3.56 14.28
C ARG A 89 -11.69 -4.87 15.02
N HIS A 90 -12.55 -5.71 14.47
CA HIS A 90 -12.90 -7.00 15.07
C HIS A 90 -11.68 -7.91 15.28
N LYS A 91 -10.76 -7.95 14.31
CA LYS A 91 -9.50 -8.71 14.42
C LYS A 91 -8.59 -8.17 15.53
N ASN A 92 -8.44 -6.85 15.66
CA ASN A 92 -7.68 -6.24 16.77
C ASN A 92 -8.32 -6.53 18.13
N SER A 93 -9.65 -6.42 18.27
CA SER A 93 -10.35 -6.74 19.53
C SER A 93 -10.12 -8.20 19.93
N THR A 94 -10.30 -9.14 19.00
CA THR A 94 -10.07 -10.57 19.23
C THR A 94 -8.61 -10.86 19.58
N MET A 95 -7.65 -10.20 18.92
CA MET A 95 -6.23 -10.30 19.23
C MET A 95 -5.91 -9.80 20.64
N HIS A 96 -6.50 -8.68 21.09
CA HIS A 96 -6.35 -8.19 22.46
C HIS A 96 -6.91 -9.18 23.50
N THR A 97 -8.05 -9.82 23.21
CA THR A 97 -8.59 -10.89 24.08
C THR A 97 -7.64 -12.09 24.15
N PHE A 98 -7.04 -12.50 23.02
CA PHE A 98 -6.04 -13.57 23.01
C PHE A 98 -4.77 -13.18 23.77
N MET A 99 -4.27 -11.95 23.63
CA MET A 99 -3.11 -11.47 24.36
C MET A 99 -3.35 -11.52 25.88
N ARG A 100 -4.42 -10.89 26.39
CA ARG A 100 -4.73 -10.93 27.84
C ARG A 100 -4.87 -12.35 28.41
N ARG A 101 -5.44 -13.27 27.62
CA ARG A 101 -5.54 -14.70 28.01
C ARG A 101 -4.18 -15.40 27.99
N CYS A 102 -3.32 -15.06 27.03
CA CYS A 102 -1.95 -15.56 26.96
C CYS A 102 -1.14 -15.08 28.17
N ASP A 103 -1.16 -13.78 28.45
CA ASP A 103 -0.44 -13.14 29.57
C ASP A 103 -0.82 -13.78 30.93
N MET A 104 -2.13 -14.04 31.14
CA MET A 104 -2.64 -14.76 32.31
C MET A 104 -2.06 -16.18 32.41
N LEU A 105 -2.23 -16.99 31.37
CA LEU A 105 -1.84 -18.39 31.39
C LEU A 105 -0.30 -18.57 31.39
N GLU A 106 0.46 -17.61 30.84
CA GLU A 106 1.92 -17.55 30.97
C GLU A 106 2.35 -17.27 32.41
N ALA A 107 1.65 -16.38 33.12
CA ALA A 107 1.89 -16.13 34.54
C ALA A 107 1.49 -17.31 35.43
N ASP A 108 0.52 -18.14 35.03
CA ASP A 108 0.18 -19.38 35.73
C ASP A 108 1.23 -20.47 35.45
N CYS A 109 1.62 -20.70 34.19
CA CYS A 109 2.72 -21.59 33.82
C CYS A 109 4.01 -21.28 34.59
N SER A 110 4.38 -19.99 34.69
CA SER A 110 5.58 -19.56 35.41
C SER A 110 5.54 -19.78 36.92
N ARG A 111 4.38 -20.08 37.51
CA ARG A 111 4.21 -20.42 38.93
C ARG A 111 4.11 -21.93 39.17
N CYS A 112 3.66 -22.68 38.18
CA CYS A 112 3.40 -24.12 38.27
C CYS A 112 4.54 -24.99 37.72
N LEU A 113 5.44 -24.44 36.89
CA LEU A 113 6.55 -25.17 36.28
C LEU A 113 7.90 -24.74 36.85
N GLU A 114 8.89 -25.62 36.77
CA GLU A 114 10.28 -25.26 37.06
C GLU A 114 10.74 -24.12 36.12
N PRO A 115 11.42 -23.07 36.62
CA PRO A 115 11.86 -21.95 35.80
C PRO A 115 12.70 -22.34 34.58
N SER A 116 13.55 -23.36 34.68
CA SER A 116 14.40 -23.83 33.58
C SER A 116 13.55 -24.42 32.43
N VAL A 117 12.61 -25.31 32.76
CA VAL A 117 11.67 -25.93 31.82
C VAL A 117 10.78 -24.88 31.18
N TRP A 118 10.25 -23.94 31.97
CA TRP A 118 9.40 -22.87 31.45
C TRP A 118 10.15 -21.92 30.50
N GLN A 119 11.35 -21.48 30.88
CA GLN A 119 12.18 -20.62 30.04
C GLN A 119 12.51 -21.28 28.69
N ARG A 120 12.91 -22.55 28.71
CA ARG A 120 13.17 -23.35 27.51
C ARG A 120 11.96 -23.44 26.57
N ILE A 121 10.76 -23.64 27.13
CA ILE A 121 9.49 -23.65 26.35
C ILE A 121 9.22 -22.26 25.76
N MET A 122 9.44 -21.20 26.54
CA MET A 122 9.24 -19.82 26.10
C MET A 122 10.17 -19.44 24.96
N ASP A 123 11.46 -19.78 25.05
CA ASP A 123 12.46 -19.53 24.01
C ASP A 123 12.17 -20.32 22.73
N GLY A 124 11.92 -21.63 22.85
CA GLY A 124 11.53 -22.47 21.72
C GLY A 124 10.23 -22.02 21.04
N SER A 125 9.23 -21.58 21.83
CA SER A 125 7.98 -21.03 21.29
C SER A 125 8.19 -19.67 20.60
N SER A 126 9.13 -18.85 21.09
CA SER A 126 9.50 -17.56 20.49
C SER A 126 10.13 -17.76 19.11
N PHE A 127 11.05 -18.73 18.99
CA PHE A 127 11.62 -19.15 17.70
C PHE A 127 10.54 -19.61 16.71
N ILE A 128 9.66 -20.53 17.13
CA ILE A 128 8.57 -21.03 16.27
C ILE A 128 7.62 -19.89 15.84
N CYS A 129 7.24 -19.01 16.78
CA CYS A 129 6.42 -17.84 16.46
C CYS A 129 7.13 -16.87 15.52
N SER A 130 8.46 -16.76 15.58
CA SER A 130 9.22 -15.89 14.68
C SER A 130 9.23 -16.44 13.25
N SER A 131 9.49 -17.74 13.05
CA SER A 131 9.34 -18.38 11.73
C SER A 131 7.91 -18.23 11.19
N LEU A 132 6.89 -18.60 11.98
CA LEU A 132 5.49 -18.48 11.58
C LEU A 132 5.11 -17.05 11.18
N GLY A 133 5.65 -16.04 11.87
CA GLY A 133 5.46 -14.64 11.53
C GLY A 133 6.04 -14.30 10.16
N ILE A 134 7.27 -14.73 9.88
CA ILE A 134 7.95 -14.53 8.59
C ILE A 134 7.17 -15.22 7.46
N ASP A 135 6.90 -16.52 7.58
CA ASP A 135 6.20 -17.33 6.55
C ASP A 135 4.82 -16.74 6.21
N THR A 136 4.10 -16.29 7.24
CA THR A 136 2.77 -15.67 7.10
C THR A 136 2.87 -14.28 6.46
N LYS A 137 3.84 -13.48 6.88
CA LYS A 137 4.09 -12.14 6.32
C LYS A 137 4.43 -12.22 4.84
N GLU A 138 5.37 -13.08 4.43
CA GLU A 138 5.74 -13.27 3.03
C GLU A 138 4.53 -13.72 2.19
N THR A 139 3.75 -14.67 2.71
CA THR A 139 2.51 -15.12 2.06
C THR A 139 1.48 -14.00 1.88
N LEU A 140 1.33 -13.12 2.88
CA LEU A 140 0.40 -11.98 2.83
C LEU A 140 0.92 -10.83 1.96
N ASP A 141 2.21 -10.55 1.98
CA ASP A 141 2.84 -9.52 1.15
C ASP A 141 2.82 -9.90 -0.34
N ARG A 142 3.04 -11.19 -0.67
CA ARG A 142 2.84 -11.70 -2.04
C ARG A 142 1.39 -11.51 -2.51
N LYS A 143 0.40 -11.94 -1.71
CA LYS A 143 -1.02 -11.74 -2.02
C LYS A 143 -1.39 -10.26 -2.15
N PHE A 144 -0.81 -9.39 -1.32
CA PHE A 144 -0.99 -7.95 -1.44
C PHE A 144 -0.41 -7.42 -2.77
N ALA A 145 0.81 -7.84 -3.14
CA ALA A 145 1.46 -7.43 -4.37
C ALA A 145 0.68 -7.86 -5.62
N GLU A 146 0.15 -9.10 -5.63
CA GLU A 146 -0.76 -9.60 -6.67
C GLU A 146 -1.96 -8.66 -6.87
N MET A 147 -2.78 -8.46 -5.83
CA MET A 147 -3.96 -7.58 -5.87
C MET A 147 -3.64 -6.12 -6.19
N PHE A 148 -2.51 -5.59 -5.68
CA PHE A 148 -2.10 -4.22 -5.92
C PHE A 148 -1.63 -3.99 -7.36
N ASN A 149 -0.96 -4.98 -7.95
CA ASN A 149 -0.55 -4.94 -9.35
C ASN A 149 -1.74 -5.06 -10.30
N GLU A 150 -2.75 -5.88 -9.99
CA GLU A 150 -4.02 -5.92 -10.74
C GLU A 150 -4.71 -4.56 -10.76
N LEU A 151 -4.90 -3.93 -9.58
CA LEU A 151 -5.49 -2.59 -9.46
C LEU A 151 -4.67 -1.53 -10.20
N ARG A 152 -3.33 -1.64 -10.19
CA ARG A 152 -2.45 -0.74 -10.93
C ARG A 152 -2.54 -0.95 -12.44
N ALA A 153 -2.71 -2.18 -12.91
CA ALA A 153 -2.88 -2.49 -14.33
C ALA A 153 -4.21 -1.93 -14.86
N LEU A 154 -5.31 -2.08 -14.13
CA LEU A 154 -6.62 -1.49 -14.46
C LEU A 154 -6.61 0.05 -14.50
N ARG A 155 -5.73 0.69 -13.72
CA ARG A 155 -5.56 2.15 -13.68
C ARG A 155 -4.50 2.68 -14.65
N ARG A 156 -3.74 1.84 -15.34
CA ARG A 156 -2.85 2.29 -16.42
C ARG A 156 -3.71 2.65 -17.63
N PRO A 157 -3.55 3.84 -18.24
CA PRO A 157 -4.11 4.06 -19.56
C PRO A 157 -3.49 3.04 -20.51
N ILE A 158 -4.33 2.35 -21.29
CA ILE A 158 -3.86 1.55 -22.42
C ILE A 158 -3.19 2.55 -23.36
N SER A 159 -1.86 2.55 -23.40
CA SER A 159 -1.12 3.34 -24.38
C SER A 159 -1.59 2.88 -25.76
N PRO A 160 -2.22 3.75 -26.58
CA PRO A 160 -2.76 3.31 -27.85
C PRO A 160 -1.61 2.81 -28.70
N PHE A 161 -1.75 1.59 -29.22
CA PHE A 161 -0.74 0.89 -30.02
C PHE A 161 -0.63 1.53 -31.42
N ARG A 162 -0.28 2.83 -31.48
CA ARG A 162 0.02 3.54 -32.72
C ARG A 162 1.38 3.08 -33.23
N ARG A 163 1.37 1.94 -33.95
CA ARG A 163 2.25 1.82 -35.11
C ARG A 163 1.94 3.00 -36.02
N PRO A 164 2.90 3.89 -36.35
CA PRO A 164 2.72 4.81 -37.44
C PRO A 164 2.71 3.97 -38.72
N VAL A 165 1.54 3.76 -39.31
CA VAL A 165 1.47 3.35 -40.71
C VAL A 165 1.85 4.60 -41.49
N SER A 166 3.12 4.71 -41.88
CA SER A 166 3.62 5.79 -42.72
C SER A 166 2.80 5.83 -44.02
N PRO A 167 2.08 6.92 -44.33
CA PRO A 167 1.37 7.03 -45.60
C PRO A 167 2.37 7.26 -46.72
N THR A 168 2.66 6.21 -47.49
CA THR A 168 3.41 6.33 -48.74
C THR A 168 2.60 7.16 -49.73
N ARG A 169 2.91 8.46 -49.85
CA ARG A 169 2.46 9.26 -50.99
C ARG A 169 3.49 10.33 -51.36
N TRP A 170 4.20 10.04 -52.44
CA TRP A 170 5.07 11.00 -53.12
C TRP A 170 4.24 12.17 -53.67
N PRO A 171 4.60 13.43 -53.42
CA PRO A 171 4.02 14.55 -54.14
C PRO A 171 4.70 14.71 -55.51
N THR A 172 3.94 14.50 -56.58
CA THR A 172 4.37 14.76 -57.96
C THR A 172 4.47 16.27 -58.19
N SER A 173 5.63 16.77 -58.63
CA SER A 173 5.84 18.20 -58.93
C SER A 173 5.08 18.65 -60.19
N PRO A 174 4.36 19.78 -60.15
CA PRO A 174 3.99 20.54 -61.35
C PRO A 174 4.95 21.72 -61.55
N SER A 175 5.66 21.73 -62.70
CA SER A 175 6.49 22.86 -63.13
C SER A 175 5.67 23.89 -63.92
N ARG A 176 5.73 25.17 -63.55
CA ARG A 176 5.47 26.31 -64.47
C ARG A 176 5.93 27.66 -63.89
N ARG A 177 6.68 28.41 -64.70
CA ARG A 177 7.03 29.85 -64.55
C ARG A 177 6.53 30.58 -65.81
N PRO A 178 5.98 31.81 -65.72
CA PRO A 178 6.73 33.05 -66.02
C PRO A 178 6.28 34.22 -65.08
N ALA A 179 6.44 35.52 -65.37
CA ALA A 179 7.68 36.30 -65.58
C ALA A 179 7.41 37.79 -65.14
N PRO A 180 8.44 38.61 -64.83
CA PRO A 180 8.25 39.90 -64.14
C PRO A 180 8.38 41.16 -65.03
N PRO A 181 7.79 42.29 -64.59
CA PRO A 181 8.44 43.62 -64.72
C PRO A 181 8.17 44.54 -63.49
N SER A 182 8.72 45.77 -63.34
CA SER A 182 10.04 46.37 -63.63
C SER A 182 10.01 47.86 -63.18
N ARG A 183 11.08 48.37 -62.51
CA ARG A 183 11.35 49.82 -62.18
C ARG A 183 10.37 50.48 -61.16
N ARG A 184 10.73 51.51 -60.37
CA ARG A 184 11.97 52.32 -60.16
C ARG A 184 11.99 52.87 -58.69
N PRO A 185 13.12 53.37 -58.13
CA PRO A 185 13.22 53.82 -56.73
C PRO A 185 13.16 55.35 -56.54
N ALA A 186 12.78 55.81 -55.35
CA ALA A 186 13.10 57.14 -54.81
C ALA A 186 12.87 57.21 -53.28
N SER A 187 13.89 57.63 -52.54
CA SER A 187 13.78 58.07 -51.13
C SER A 187 13.79 59.60 -51.07
N PRO A 188 13.15 60.20 -50.04
CA PRO A 188 13.65 61.46 -49.50
C PRO A 188 14.03 61.36 -48.02
N LEU A 189 15.16 61.98 -47.68
CA LEU A 189 15.55 62.36 -46.31
C LEU A 189 14.49 63.27 -45.65
N ARG A 190 14.28 63.10 -44.34
CA ARG A 190 14.39 64.22 -43.37
C ARG A 190 14.50 63.73 -41.91
N ARG A 191 15.61 64.11 -41.28
CA ARG A 191 15.84 64.25 -39.82
C ARG A 191 15.65 65.74 -39.46
N PRO A 192 15.78 66.19 -38.19
CA PRO A 192 15.74 65.49 -36.89
C PRO A 192 14.76 66.17 -35.90
N VAL A 193 14.77 65.77 -34.61
CA VAL A 193 14.96 66.65 -33.41
C VAL A 193 14.88 65.77 -32.15
N SER A 194 15.76 66.02 -31.18
CA SER A 194 15.76 65.38 -29.85
C SER A 194 15.66 66.44 -28.74
N PRO A 195 15.00 66.12 -27.62
CA PRO A 195 15.43 66.56 -26.28
C PRO A 195 15.89 65.31 -25.49
N ALA A 196 17.07 65.20 -24.87
CA ALA A 196 17.94 66.11 -24.10
C ALA A 196 17.55 66.25 -22.61
N ARG A 197 18.46 65.77 -21.73
CA ARG A 197 18.53 65.91 -20.25
C ARG A 197 17.48 65.12 -19.45
N ARG A 198 17.75 64.65 -18.23
CA ARG A 198 18.99 64.34 -17.45
C ARG A 198 18.53 63.47 -16.26
N PRO A 199 19.28 62.45 -15.79
CA PRO A 199 19.03 61.88 -14.46
C PRO A 199 19.54 62.85 -13.38
N ILE A 200 18.83 62.92 -12.25
CA ILE A 200 19.27 63.61 -11.03
C ILE A 200 19.11 62.64 -9.87
N THR A 201 20.24 62.24 -9.29
CA THR A 201 20.33 61.63 -7.95
C THR A 201 20.41 62.72 -6.89
N PRO A 202 19.78 62.54 -5.73
CA PRO A 202 20.28 63.08 -4.47
C PRO A 202 21.10 62.02 -3.75
N GLU A 203 22.34 62.36 -3.42
CA GLU A 203 23.23 61.57 -2.55
C GLU A 203 23.07 62.05 -1.09
N CYS A 204 23.74 61.36 -0.15
CA CYS A 204 23.69 61.56 1.32
C CYS A 204 23.84 63.03 1.78
N GLU A 205 23.43 63.43 2.98
CA GLU A 205 24.05 63.17 4.31
C GLU A 205 23.38 64.12 5.36
N PRO A 206 23.78 64.26 6.66
CA PRO A 206 24.08 63.25 7.69
C PRO A 206 23.50 63.58 9.12
N LEU A 207 23.91 62.79 10.12
CA LEU A 207 24.05 63.07 11.58
C LEU A 207 22.90 62.89 12.61
N TYR A 208 23.22 62.02 13.59
CA TYR A 208 23.10 62.15 15.06
C TYR A 208 21.92 62.90 15.69
N TYR A 209 21.13 62.16 16.50
CA TYR A 209 21.31 62.15 17.96
C TYR A 209 20.99 60.74 18.53
#